data_AF-A0A2T2VI28-F1
#
_entry.id   AF-A0A2T2VI28-F1
#
_cell.length_a   1.000
_cell.length_b   1.000
_cell.length_c   1.000
_cell.angle_alpha   90.00
_cell.angle_beta   90.00
_cell.angle_gamma   90.00
#
_symmetry.space_group_name_H-M   'P 1'
#
loop_
_entity.id
_entity.type
_entity.pdbx_description
1 polymer ?
#
loop_
_entity_poly.entity_id
_entity_poly.type
_entity_poly.pdbx_seq_one_letter_code
_entity_poly.pdbx_strand_id
1 'polypeptide(L)'
;MLKFDIGGSVMVSCDRCLETISMPFETDYTVYVKYENERLEDEQNEEGTDIIFLASHETEIDVSQLIYEFFHLSMPMRKNCEDFQLTNPPCNQDVLEYLNNDQKENSEEIDPRWEALKNLKRSN
;
A
#
# COMPACT_ATOMS: atom_id res chain seq x y z
N MET A 1 4.53 3.94 -26.00
CA MET A 1 4.32 4.58 -24.69
C MET A 1 2.84 4.50 -24.35
N LEU A 2 2.52 4.00 -23.17
CA LEU A 2 1.17 3.88 -22.63
C LEU A 2 1.07 4.77 -21.39
N LYS A 3 -0.04 5.50 -21.27
CA LYS A 3 -0.34 6.36 -20.12
C LYS A 3 -1.63 5.85 -19.47
N PHE A 4 -1.56 5.63 -18.17
CA PHE A 4 -2.68 5.17 -17.35
C PHE A 4 -3.02 6.25 -16.35
N ASP A 5 -4.29 6.63 -16.35
CA ASP A 5 -4.95 7.48 -15.36
C ASP A 5 -6.08 6.62 -14.80
N ILE A 6 -5.95 6.22 -13.53
CA ILE A 6 -6.85 5.26 -12.88
C ILE A 6 -7.34 5.87 -11.58
N GLY A 7 -8.63 6.16 -11.52
CA GLY A 7 -9.29 6.67 -10.33
C GLY A 7 -10.58 5.94 -10.03
N GLY A 8 -10.96 5.91 -8.74
CA GLY A 8 -12.19 5.29 -8.31
C GLY A 8 -12.36 5.24 -6.80
N SER A 9 -13.26 4.36 -6.36
CA SER A 9 -13.43 4.07 -4.94
C SER A 9 -13.59 2.56 -4.72
N VAL A 10 -13.05 2.06 -3.61
CA VAL A 10 -13.12 0.66 -3.21
C VAL A 10 -13.65 0.55 -1.78
N MET A 11 -14.48 -0.45 -1.53
CA MET A 11 -14.93 -0.77 -0.17
C MET A 11 -13.87 -1.65 0.51
N VAL A 12 -13.35 -1.17 1.64
CA VAL A 12 -12.32 -1.88 2.43
C VAL A 12 -12.69 -1.89 3.89
N SER A 13 -12.20 -2.87 4.65
CA SER A 13 -12.33 -2.86 6.10
C SER A 13 -11.30 -1.92 6.72
N CYS A 14 -11.73 -1.13 7.71
CA CYS A 14 -10.85 -0.30 8.51
C CYS A 14 -9.92 -1.15 9.38
N ASP A 15 -8.62 -0.91 9.33
CA ASP A 15 -7.63 -1.69 10.09
C ASP A 15 -7.71 -1.47 11.62
N ARG A 16 -8.40 -0.42 12.08
CA ARG A 16 -8.59 -0.13 13.51
C ARG A 16 -9.89 -0.66 14.10
N CYS A 17 -11.00 -0.47 13.40
CA CYS A 17 -12.33 -0.73 13.96
C CYS A 17 -13.15 -1.74 13.14
N LEU A 18 -12.60 -2.26 12.04
CA LEU A 18 -13.20 -3.23 11.12
C LEU A 18 -14.46 -2.77 10.36
N GLU A 19 -14.89 -1.52 10.54
CA GLU A 19 -15.99 -0.97 9.76
C GLU A 19 -15.65 -0.90 8.27
N THR A 20 -16.65 -1.11 7.41
CA THR A 20 -16.47 -0.98 5.96
C THR A 20 -16.44 0.49 5.56
N ILE A 21 -15.36 0.92 4.90
CA ILE A 21 -15.16 2.29 4.46
C ILE A 21 -15.00 2.36 2.94
N SER A 22 -15.55 3.40 2.33
CA SER A 22 -15.34 3.72 0.92
C SER A 22 -14.04 4.52 0.78
N MET A 23 -12.99 3.88 0.29
CA MET A 23 -11.67 4.47 0.09
C MET A 23 -11.55 4.98 -1.35
N PRO A 24 -11.41 6.30 -1.58
CA PRO A 24 -11.02 6.80 -2.89
C PRO A 24 -9.56 6.44 -3.18
N PHE A 25 -9.24 6.22 -4.45
CA PHE A 25 -7.87 6.07 -4.93
C PHE A 25 -7.74 6.76 -6.28
N GLU A 26 -6.54 7.25 -6.56
CA GLU A 26 -6.16 7.90 -7.81
C GLU A 26 -4.68 7.62 -8.03
N THR A 27 -4.32 7.22 -9.25
CA THR A 27 -2.95 6.89 -9.59
C THR A 27 -2.65 7.06 -11.07
N ASP A 28 -1.43 7.47 -11.36
CA ASP A 28 -0.92 7.74 -12.69
C ASP A 28 0.33 6.92 -12.96
N TYR A 29 0.35 6.18 -14.08
CA TYR A 29 1.51 5.40 -14.50
C TYR A 29 1.84 5.64 -15.96
N THR A 30 3.13 5.65 -16.28
CA THR A 30 3.63 5.72 -17.66
C THR A 30 4.54 4.53 -17.91
N VAL A 31 4.20 3.71 -18.89
CA VAL A 31 4.99 2.55 -19.30
C VAL A 31 5.48 2.73 -20.73
N TYR A 32 6.76 2.46 -20.95
CA TYR A 32 7.32 2.40 -22.29
C TYR A 32 7.30 0.95 -22.78
N VAL A 33 6.88 0.79 -24.03
CA VAL A 33 6.84 -0.52 -24.68
C VAL A 33 7.86 -0.49 -25.79
N LYS A 34 8.80 -1.43 -25.74
CA LYS A 34 9.92 -1.59 -26.67
C LYS A 34 9.94 -3.01 -27.20
N TYR A 35 10.65 -3.25 -28.30
CA TYR A 35 10.87 -4.61 -28.78
C TYR A 35 12.16 -5.19 -28.21
N GLU A 36 12.24 -6.51 -28.02
CA GLU A 36 13.42 -7.17 -27.46
C GLU A 36 14.72 -6.92 -28.24
N ASN A 37 14.66 -6.65 -29.53
CA ASN A 37 15.82 -6.29 -30.34
C ASN A 37 16.41 -4.90 -30.00
N GLU A 38 15.66 -4.05 -29.29
CA GLU A 38 16.10 -2.74 -28.79
C GLU A 38 16.79 -2.88 -27.41
N ARG A 39 16.62 -4.02 -26.72
CA ARG A 39 17.09 -4.25 -25.35
C ARG A 39 18.61 -4.08 -25.17
N LEU A 40 19.40 -4.46 -26.16
CA LEU A 40 20.87 -4.40 -26.09
C LEU A 40 21.43 -2.97 -26.15
N GLU A 41 20.65 -2.00 -26.64
CA GLU A 41 21.06 -0.59 -26.75
C GLU A 41 20.78 0.20 -25.46
N ASP A 42 19.91 -0.33 -24.60
CA ASP A 42 19.23 0.42 -23.54
C ASP A 42 19.71 0.10 -22.11
N GLU A 43 20.54 -0.94 -21.92
CA GLU A 43 21.00 -1.42 -20.59
C GLU A 43 21.81 -0.39 -19.77
N GLN A 44 22.17 0.77 -20.33
CA GLN A 44 23.01 1.77 -19.67
C GLN A 44 22.27 3.05 -19.21
N ASN A 45 20.98 3.23 -19.51
CA ASN A 45 20.29 4.53 -19.27
C ASN A 45 18.88 4.48 -18.66
N GLU A 46 18.41 3.33 -18.18
CA GLU A 46 16.98 3.14 -17.85
C GLU A 46 16.68 2.84 -16.37
N GLU A 47 17.59 3.15 -15.46
CA GLU A 47 17.30 3.05 -14.02
C GLU A 47 16.09 3.93 -13.63
N GLY A 48 15.01 3.29 -13.16
CA GLY A 48 13.81 3.96 -12.68
C GLY A 48 12.73 4.23 -13.73
N THR A 49 12.84 3.65 -14.94
CA THR A 49 11.76 3.71 -15.95
C THR A 49 11.04 2.37 -16.06
N ASP A 50 9.71 2.38 -16.06
CA ASP A 50 8.89 1.17 -16.28
C ASP A 50 8.84 0.83 -17.78
N ILE A 51 9.49 -0.27 -18.15
CA ILE A 51 9.66 -0.69 -19.54
C ILE A 51 9.23 -2.15 -19.71
N ILE A 52 8.37 -2.39 -20.69
CA ILE A 52 7.97 -3.73 -21.14
C ILE A 52 8.60 -3.99 -22.50
N PHE A 53 9.24 -5.15 -22.62
CA PHE A 53 9.76 -5.65 -23.88
C PHE A 53 8.77 -6.65 -24.48
N LEU A 54 8.37 -6.41 -25.73
CA LEU A 54 7.59 -7.35 -26.54
C LEU A 54 8.52 -8.14 -27.45
N ALA A 55 8.17 -9.41 -27.69
CA ALA A 55 8.85 -10.17 -28.72
C ALA A 55 8.59 -9.53 -30.10
N SER A 56 9.55 -9.58 -31.03
CA SER A 56 9.43 -8.90 -32.33
C SER A 56 8.27 -9.37 -33.22
N HIS A 57 7.62 -10.49 -32.87
CA HIS A 57 6.47 -11.05 -33.59
C HIS A 57 5.13 -10.79 -32.89
N GLU A 58 5.15 -10.17 -31.72
CA GLU A 58 3.97 -9.85 -30.92
C GLU A 58 3.39 -8.49 -31.33
N THR A 59 2.09 -8.41 -31.56
CA THR A 59 1.41 -7.20 -32.04
C THR A 59 0.36 -6.67 -31.07
N GLU A 60 0.13 -7.38 -29.97
CA GLU A 60 -0.86 -7.07 -28.94
C GLU A 60 -0.15 -7.05 -27.59
N ILE A 61 -0.67 -6.27 -26.65
CA ILE A 61 -0.15 -6.22 -25.29
C ILE A 61 -1.33 -6.37 -24.32
N ASP A 62 -1.23 -7.34 -23.40
CA ASP A 62 -2.19 -7.49 -22.33
C ASP A 62 -1.88 -6.50 -21.20
N VAL A 63 -2.77 -5.53 -21.00
CA VAL A 63 -2.65 -4.50 -19.96
C VAL A 63 -3.30 -4.91 -18.63
N SER A 64 -3.92 -6.08 -18.56
CA SER A 64 -4.67 -6.52 -17.37
C SER A 64 -3.77 -6.64 -16.15
N GLN A 65 -2.57 -7.21 -16.32
CA GLN A 65 -1.58 -7.34 -15.25
C GLN A 65 -1.08 -5.97 -14.76
N LEU A 66 -0.80 -5.06 -15.69
CA LEU A 66 -0.38 -3.69 -15.37
C LEU A 66 -1.43 -2.97 -14.51
N ILE A 67 -2.69 -3.01 -14.94
CA ILE A 67 -3.78 -2.37 -14.21
C ILE A 67 -3.92 -2.97 -12.80
N TYR A 68 -3.81 -4.29 -12.67
CA TYR A 68 -3.86 -4.97 -11.37
C TYR A 68 -2.73 -4.51 -10.44
N GLU A 69 -1.50 -4.42 -10.95
CA GLU A 69 -0.33 -3.97 -10.18
C GLU A 69 -0.44 -2.50 -9.77
N PHE A 70 -0.79 -1.62 -10.71
CA PHE A 70 -0.98 -0.19 -10.45
C PHE A 70 -2.02 0.05 -9.36
N PHE A 71 -3.15 -0.64 -9.43
CA PHE A 71 -4.16 -0.59 -8.39
C PHE A 71 -3.61 -1.06 -7.04
N HIS A 72 -2.92 -2.20 -7.00
CA HIS A 72 -2.38 -2.75 -5.75
C HIS A 72 -1.35 -1.83 -5.10
N LEU A 73 -0.49 -1.20 -5.92
CA LEU A 73 0.55 -0.28 -5.47
C LEU A 73 0.02 1.09 -5.07
N SER A 74 -1.12 1.51 -5.63
CA SER A 74 -1.79 2.75 -5.23
C SER A 74 -2.44 2.68 -3.84
N MET A 75 -2.62 1.48 -3.29
CA MET A 75 -3.29 1.30 -2.01
C MET A 75 -2.36 1.63 -0.84
N PRO A 76 -2.83 2.40 0.16
CA PRO A 76 -2.04 2.67 1.35
C PRO A 76 -1.82 1.39 2.17
N MET A 77 -0.66 1.31 2.84
CA MET A 77 -0.34 0.19 3.72
C MET A 77 -1.29 0.06 4.92
N ARG A 78 -1.93 1.16 5.32
CA ARG A 78 -2.91 1.22 6.41
C ARG A 78 -4.17 1.92 5.94
N LYS A 79 -5.31 1.39 6.33
CA LYS A 79 -6.63 1.77 5.86
C LYS A 79 -7.46 2.19 7.06
N ASN A 80 -7.40 3.46 7.47
CA ASN A 80 -8.14 3.93 8.63
C ASN A 80 -9.25 4.92 8.22
N CYS A 81 -10.32 4.99 9.00
CA CYS A 81 -11.40 5.95 8.71
C CYS A 81 -10.94 7.41 8.79
N GLU A 82 -9.90 7.69 9.59
CA GLU A 82 -9.36 9.04 9.82
C GLU A 82 -8.62 9.58 8.60
N ASP A 83 -8.07 8.71 7.76
CA ASP A 83 -7.22 9.08 6.62
C ASP A 83 -8.02 9.75 5.48
N PHE A 84 -9.35 9.63 5.49
CA PHE A 84 -10.23 10.03 4.37
C PHE A 84 -10.98 11.34 4.58
N GLN A 85 -10.63 12.15 5.60
CA GLN A 85 -11.21 13.48 5.88
C GLN A 85 -12.75 13.52 5.79
N LEU A 86 -13.42 12.42 6.15
CA LEU A 86 -14.88 12.34 6.11
C LEU A 86 -15.46 13.14 7.27
N THR A 87 -16.46 13.98 7.01
CA THR A 87 -17.11 14.85 8.02
C THR A 87 -17.78 14.05 9.14
N ASN A 88 -18.08 12.78 8.90
CA ASN A 88 -18.45 11.80 9.91
C ASN A 88 -17.76 10.46 9.53
N PRO A 89 -16.57 10.16 10.08
CA PRO A 89 -15.87 8.94 9.73
C PRO A 89 -16.72 7.75 10.18
N PRO A 90 -16.95 6.74 9.32
CA PRO A 90 -17.83 5.61 9.64
C PRO A 90 -17.32 4.74 10.80
N CYS A 91 -16.17 5.05 11.40
CA CYS A 91 -15.53 4.23 12.42
C CYS A 91 -16.45 3.86 13.60
N ASN A 92 -16.41 2.58 13.97
CA ASN A 92 -17.10 2.05 15.13
C ASN A 92 -16.43 2.56 16.41
N GLN A 93 -17.12 3.45 17.13
CA GLN A 93 -16.57 4.07 18.33
C GLN A 93 -16.52 3.15 19.53
N ASP A 94 -17.46 2.22 19.67
CA ASP A 94 -17.44 1.25 20.78
C ASP A 94 -16.16 0.39 20.74
N VAL A 95 -15.76 -0.04 19.54
CA VAL A 95 -14.50 -0.77 19.32
C VAL A 95 -13.29 0.10 19.64
N LEU A 96 -13.30 1.37 19.22
CA LEU A 96 -12.19 2.28 19.48
C LEU A 96 -12.04 2.60 20.98
N GLU A 97 -13.14 2.79 21.69
CA GLU A 97 -13.14 2.99 23.15
C GLU A 97 -12.59 1.77 23.89
N TYR A 98 -13.04 0.57 23.52
CA TYR A 98 -12.51 -0.68 24.06
C TYR A 98 -10.99 -0.79 23.87
N LEU A 99 -10.50 -0.59 22.64
CA LEU A 99 -9.07 -0.65 22.31
C LEU A 99 -8.24 0.39 23.07
N ASN A 100 -8.79 1.57 23.32
CA ASN A 100 -8.11 2.64 24.08
C ASN A 100 -8.08 2.36 25.59
N ASN A 101 -9.04 1.62 26.13
CA ASN A 101 -9.09 1.27 27.54
C ASN A 101 -8.16 0.09 27.88
N ASP A 102 -8.04 -0.91 27.01
CA ASP A 102 -7.06 -2.01 27.16
C ASP A 102 -5.61 -1.50 27.27
N GLN A 103 -5.28 -0.37 26.63
CA GLN A 103 -3.95 0.24 26.75
C GLN A 103 -3.68 0.87 28.12
N LYS A 104 -4.74 1.22 28.89
CA LYS A 104 -4.60 1.88 30.19
C LYS A 104 -4.48 0.88 31.34
N GLU A 105 -4.99 -0.34 31.19
CA GLU A 105 -4.92 -1.37 32.25
C GLU A 105 -3.55 -2.06 32.35
N ASN A 106 -2.65 -1.84 31.39
CA ASN A 106 -1.33 -2.49 31.36
C ASN A 106 -0.20 -1.67 32.02
N SER A 107 -0.53 -0.65 32.81
CA SER A 107 0.45 0.03 33.65
C SER A 107 0.47 -0.60 35.04
N GLU A 108 1.37 -1.57 35.26
CA GLU A 108 2.28 -1.62 36.43
C GLU A 108 3.05 -2.95 36.58
N GLU A 109 2.61 -4.05 35.96
CA GLU A 109 3.32 -5.34 36.05
C GLU A 109 4.09 -5.66 34.75
N ILE A 110 5.41 -5.52 34.81
CA ILE A 110 6.28 -5.96 33.70
C ILE A 110 6.26 -7.49 33.68
N ASP A 111 5.79 -8.07 32.57
CA ASP A 111 5.81 -9.52 32.34
C ASP A 111 7.21 -10.07 32.68
N PRO A 112 7.32 -11.09 33.56
CA PRO A 112 8.58 -11.69 33.98
C PRO A 112 9.52 -12.08 32.83
N ARG A 113 8.98 -12.45 31.66
CA ARG A 113 9.76 -12.78 30.46
C ARG A 113 10.47 -11.56 29.86
N TRP A 114 9.91 -10.38 30.03
CA TRP A 114 10.44 -9.12 29.49
C TRP A 114 11.41 -8.42 30.45
N GLU A 115 11.54 -8.88 31.70
CA GLU A 115 12.49 -8.33 32.67
C GLU A 115 13.94 -8.35 32.18
N ALA A 116 14.32 -9.40 31.44
CA ALA A 116 15.67 -9.55 30.88
C ALA A 116 16.05 -8.41 29.90
N LEU A 117 15.06 -7.78 29.25
CA LEU A 117 15.28 -6.68 28.31
C LEU A 117 15.71 -5.38 29.01
N LYS A 118 15.48 -5.23 30.32
CA LYS A 118 15.99 -4.09 31.11
C LYS A 118 17.53 -4.06 31.11
N ASN A 119 18.17 -5.23 31.06
CA ASN A 119 19.63 -5.34 31.07
C ASN A 119 20.29 -4.92 29.75
N LEU A 120 19.51 -4.80 28.66
CA LEU A 120 19.99 -4.34 27.35
C LEU A 120 20.03 -2.81 27.22
N LYS A 121 19.41 -2.05 28.15
CA LYS A 121 19.42 -0.57 28.13
C LYS A 121 20.76 0.05 28.59
N ARG A 122 21.76 -0.75 28.99
CA ARG A 122 23.02 -0.28 29.60
C ARG A 122 24.28 -0.45 28.75
N SER A 123 24.16 -0.72 27.46
CA SER A 123 25.28 -0.75 26.53
C SER A 123 25.12 0.29 25.43
N ASN A 124 25.38 1.55 25.80
CA ASN A 124 25.87 2.63 24.94
C ASN A 124 26.63 3.63 25.81
#